data_AF-A0A527GSU2-F1
#
_entry.id   AF-A0A527GSU2-F1
#
_cell.length_a   1.000
_cell.length_b   1.000
_cell.length_c   1.000
_cell.angle_alpha   90.00
_cell.angle_beta   90.00
_cell.angle_gamma   90.00
#
_symmetry.space_group_name_H-M   'P 1'
#
loop_
_entity.id
_entity.type
_entity.pdbx_description
1 polymer ?
#
loop_
_entity_poly.entity_id
_entity_poly.type
_entity_poly.pdbx_seq_one_letter_code
_entity_poly.pdbx_strand_id
1 'polypeptide(L)'
;CVGDDDQSIYGWRGAEIDNILRFDKDFPGATIIRLERNYRSTAHILGAASHLIAHNEGRFGKTLFTDRNDPEDGKVHVHAAWDSEEEARAVGETIETYQRQKHNLNDMAILVRASFQMREFEDRFVTLGLNYRVIGGPRFYERMEIR
;
A
#
# COMPACT_ATOMS: atom_id res chain seq x y z
N CYS A 1 -10.04 -21.80 6.76
CA CYS A 1 -10.11 -20.36 6.43
C CYS A 1 -8.85 -19.96 5.66
N VAL A 2 -8.83 -18.78 5.04
CA VAL A 2 -7.61 -18.16 4.50
C VAL A 2 -7.54 -16.74 5.06
N GLY A 3 -6.38 -16.31 5.52
CA GLY A 3 -6.19 -14.98 6.09
C GLY A 3 -4.73 -14.68 6.37
N ASP A 4 -4.47 -13.41 6.66
CA ASP A 4 -3.16 -12.87 6.99
C ASP A 4 -3.35 -11.95 8.22
N ASP A 5 -2.77 -12.35 9.35
CA ASP A 5 -2.80 -11.61 10.61
C ASP A 5 -2.15 -10.22 10.49
N ASP A 6 -1.09 -10.10 9.68
CA ASP A 6 -0.38 -8.84 9.44
C ASP A 6 -1.17 -7.85 8.58
N GLN A 7 -2.24 -8.31 7.93
CA GLN A 7 -3.11 -7.50 7.07
C GLN A 7 -4.46 -7.16 7.72
N SER A 8 -4.63 -7.44 9.02
CA SER A 8 -5.84 -7.07 9.75
C SER A 8 -5.89 -5.57 10.05
N ILE A 9 -6.52 -4.79 9.16
CA ILE A 9 -6.60 -3.32 9.25
C ILE A 9 -7.99 -2.79 9.68
N TYR A 10 -8.96 -3.68 9.93
CA TYR A 10 -10.34 -3.34 10.25
C TYR A 10 -10.71 -3.49 11.73
N GLY A 11 -9.72 -3.47 12.64
CA GLY A 11 -9.98 -3.57 14.09
C GLY A 11 -11.00 -2.54 14.61
N TRP A 12 -11.01 -1.33 14.03
CA TRP A 12 -11.99 -0.28 14.35
C TRP A 12 -13.44 -0.61 13.94
N ARG A 13 -13.67 -1.64 13.12
CA ARG A 13 -14.99 -2.18 12.76
C ARG A 13 -15.33 -3.47 13.52
N GLY A 14 -14.57 -3.79 14.57
CA GLY A 14 -14.76 -5.01 15.37
C GLY A 14 -14.16 -6.27 14.73
N ALA A 15 -13.18 -6.12 13.83
CA ALA A 15 -12.43 -7.27 13.34
C ALA A 15 -11.47 -7.76 14.44
N GLU A 16 -11.74 -8.94 14.99
CA GLU A 16 -10.89 -9.57 16.01
C GLU A 16 -9.83 -10.46 15.36
N ILE A 17 -8.56 -10.09 15.55
CA ILE A 17 -7.41 -10.88 15.07
C ILE A 17 -7.32 -12.25 15.76
N ASP A 18 -7.80 -12.34 17.00
CA ASP A 18 -7.84 -13.58 17.78
C ASP A 18 -8.54 -14.74 17.08
N ASN A 19 -9.49 -14.45 16.17
CA ASN A 19 -10.20 -15.46 15.39
C ASN A 19 -9.27 -16.30 14.52
N ILE A 20 -8.23 -15.68 13.92
CA ILE A 20 -7.24 -16.44 13.15
C ILE A 20 -6.18 -17.04 14.08
N LEU A 21 -5.86 -16.35 15.18
CA LEU A 21 -4.82 -16.78 16.11
C LEU A 21 -5.21 -18.03 16.92
N ARG A 22 -6.52 -18.24 17.13
CA ARG A 22 -7.07 -19.37 17.91
C ARG A 22 -7.60 -20.51 17.03
N PHE A 23 -7.43 -20.42 15.72
CA PHE A 23 -8.05 -21.37 14.79
C PHE A 23 -7.68 -22.83 15.07
N ASP A 24 -6.45 -23.09 15.50
CA ASP A 24 -5.96 -24.41 15.87
C ASP A 24 -6.61 -24.96 17.15
N LYS A 25 -6.97 -24.07 18.08
CA LYS A 25 -7.67 -24.41 19.34
C LYS A 25 -9.16 -24.63 19.12
N ASP A 26 -9.79 -23.79 18.31
CA ASP A 26 -11.22 -23.85 18.03
C ASP A 26 -11.56 -25.04 17.11
N PHE A 27 -10.61 -25.46 16.27
CA PHE A 27 -10.75 -26.62 15.38
C PHE A 27 -9.60 -27.63 15.56
N PRO A 28 -9.63 -28.46 16.61
CA PRO A 28 -8.63 -29.49 16.83
C PRO A 28 -8.50 -30.43 15.62
N GLY A 29 -7.27 -30.68 15.17
CA GLY A 29 -6.98 -31.50 13.99
C GLY A 29 -6.95 -30.72 12.66
N ALA A 30 -7.17 -29.40 12.69
CA ALA A 30 -6.97 -28.56 11.52
C ALA A 30 -5.50 -28.61 11.04
N THR A 31 -5.31 -28.75 9.73
CA THR A 31 -3.99 -28.64 9.10
C THR A 31 -3.68 -27.17 8.83
N ILE A 32 -2.57 -26.68 9.38
CA ILE A 32 -2.09 -25.31 9.15
C ILE A 32 -1.07 -25.33 8.03
N ILE A 33 -1.32 -24.56 6.97
CA ILE A 33 -0.40 -24.39 5.84
C ILE A 33 -0.02 -22.91 5.78
N ARG A 34 1.28 -22.62 5.88
CA ARG A 34 1.83 -21.26 5.71
C ARG A 34 2.30 -21.08 4.27
N LEU A 35 1.82 -20.05 3.61
CA LEU A 35 2.26 -19.67 2.26
C LEU A 35 3.25 -18.51 2.37
N GLU A 36 4.53 -18.82 2.32
CA GLU A 36 5.61 -17.85 2.58
C GLU A 36 6.21 -17.27 1.29
N ARG A 37 5.90 -17.87 0.14
CA ARG A 37 6.43 -17.42 -1.15
C ARG A 37 5.59 -16.28 -1.72
N ASN A 38 6.22 -15.12 -1.88
CA ASN A 38 5.65 -13.93 -2.49
C ASN A 38 5.96 -13.90 -3.99
N TYR A 39 4.92 -13.72 -4.81
CA TYR A 39 5.03 -13.64 -6.27
C TYR A 39 4.75 -12.24 -6.82
N ARG A 40 4.43 -11.26 -5.97
CA ARG A 40 3.98 -9.92 -6.37
C ARG A 40 5.12 -8.91 -6.36
N SER A 41 5.92 -8.92 -5.31
CA SER A 41 6.85 -7.85 -4.98
C SER A 41 8.31 -8.25 -5.25
N THR A 42 9.14 -7.26 -5.54
CA THR A 42 10.60 -7.41 -5.66
C THR A 42 11.23 -7.69 -4.30
N ALA A 43 12.47 -8.20 -4.30
CA ALA A 43 13.22 -8.44 -3.07
C ALA A 43 13.38 -7.17 -2.22
N HIS A 44 13.59 -6.00 -2.84
CA HIS A 44 13.71 -4.72 -2.13
C HIS A 44 12.42 -4.27 -1.43
N ILE A 45 11.27 -4.39 -2.11
CA ILE A 45 9.96 -4.07 -1.50
C ILE A 45 9.67 -5.06 -0.37
N LEU A 46 9.90 -6.35 -0.59
CA LEU A 46 9.63 -7.39 0.41
C LEU A 46 10.53 -7.23 1.64
N GLY A 47 11.81 -6.90 1.45
CA GLY A 47 12.74 -6.62 2.53
C GLY A 47 12.29 -5.46 3.42
N ALA A 48 11.84 -4.36 2.81
CA ALA A 48 11.33 -3.20 3.56
C ALA A 48 10.07 -3.57 4.37
N ALA A 49 9.12 -4.28 3.76
CA ALA A 49 7.89 -4.71 4.43
C ALA A 49 8.17 -5.69 5.57
N SER A 50 9.03 -6.70 5.35
CA SER A 50 9.41 -7.69 6.35
C SER A 50 10.12 -7.08 7.56
N HIS A 51 10.95 -6.07 7.34
CA HIS A 51 11.63 -5.37 8.43
C HIS A 51 10.66 -4.51 9.25
N LEU A 52 9.73 -3.82 8.60
CA LEU A 52 8.70 -3.03 9.30
C LEU A 52 7.83 -3.92 10.20
N ILE A 53 7.31 -5.02 9.66
CA ILE A 53 6.38 -5.89 10.39
C ILE A 53 7.04 -6.67 11.54
N ALA A 54 8.37 -6.85 11.51
CA ALA A 54 9.10 -7.51 12.59
C ALA A 54 9.01 -6.78 13.94
N HIS A 55 8.63 -5.50 13.95
CA HIS A 55 8.44 -4.71 15.17
C HIS A 55 7.08 -4.95 15.85
N ASN A 56 6.13 -5.61 15.19
CA ASN A 56 4.81 -5.90 15.76
C ASN A 56 4.85 -7.17 16.64
N GLU A 57 4.23 -7.09 17.81
CA GLU A 57 4.08 -8.22 18.74
C GLU A 57 2.83 -9.06 18.42
N GLY A 58 2.76 -10.30 18.94
CA GLY A 58 1.53 -11.12 18.89
C GLY A 58 1.20 -11.75 17.53
N ARG A 59 2.20 -11.95 16.66
CA ARG A 59 2.04 -12.44 15.29
C ARG A 59 2.16 -13.96 15.14
N PHE A 60 1.54 -14.52 14.11
CA PHE A 60 1.89 -15.85 13.60
C PHE A 60 3.20 -15.72 12.83
N GLY A 61 4.33 -15.96 13.52
CA GLY A 61 5.67 -15.92 12.93
C GLY A 61 5.72 -16.65 11.58
N LYS A 62 5.86 -15.85 10.51
CA LYS A 62 6.02 -16.28 9.12
C LYS A 62 7.07 -15.40 8.47
N THR A 63 7.85 -15.97 7.56
CA THR A 63 8.91 -15.24 6.87
C THR A 63 8.65 -15.27 5.39
N LEU A 64 8.19 -14.13 4.84
CA LEU A 64 7.96 -14.02 3.41
C LEU A 64 9.29 -13.95 2.65
N PHE A 65 9.40 -14.70 1.55
CA PHE A 65 10.53 -14.64 0.63
C PHE A 65 10.05 -14.57 -0.83
N THR A 66 10.92 -14.13 -1.74
CA THR A 66 10.64 -14.07 -3.18
C THR A 66 11.81 -14.64 -3.96
N ASP A 67 11.54 -15.37 -5.04
CA ASP A 67 12.58 -15.82 -5.98
C ASP A 67 12.86 -14.78 -7.07
N ARG A 68 12.09 -13.68 -7.09
CA ARG A 68 12.37 -12.54 -7.95
C ARG A 68 13.42 -11.67 -7.27
N ASN A 69 14.67 -12.10 -7.43
CA ASN A 69 15.85 -11.40 -6.95
C ASN A 69 16.65 -10.87 -8.15
N ASP A 70 16.23 -9.70 -8.66
CA ASP A 70 16.96 -8.98 -9.70
C ASP A 70 17.73 -7.81 -9.04
N PRO A 71 19.07 -7.79 -9.08
CA PRO A 71 19.87 -6.68 -8.55
C PRO A 71 19.56 -5.32 -9.21
N GLU A 72 18.99 -5.33 -10.42
CA GLU A 72 18.61 -4.13 -11.16
C GLU A 72 17.20 -3.62 -10.79
N ASP A 73 16.44 -4.37 -9.97
CA ASP A 73 15.15 -3.88 -9.46
C ASP A 73 15.37 -2.59 -8.63
N GLY A 74 14.47 -1.61 -8.81
CA GLY A 74 14.54 -0.36 -8.07
C GLY A 74 14.46 -0.55 -6.55
N LYS A 75 15.23 0.26 -5.81
CA LYS A 75 15.12 0.33 -4.35
C LYS A 75 13.86 1.09 -3.94
N VAL A 76 13.41 0.87 -2.70
CA VAL A 76 12.37 1.71 -2.10
C VAL A 76 12.95 3.10 -1.86
N HIS A 77 12.31 4.12 -2.41
CA HIS A 77 12.71 5.52 -2.24
C HIS A 77 11.86 6.18 -1.16
N VAL A 78 12.51 6.98 -0.31
CA VAL A 78 11.87 7.86 0.66
C VAL A 78 12.14 9.29 0.25
N HIS A 79 11.08 10.07 0.08
CA HIS A 79 11.16 11.48 -0.23
C HIS A 79 10.62 12.28 0.96
N ALA A 80 11.35 13.32 1.36
CA ALA A 80 10.92 14.26 2.38
C ALA A 80 10.58 15.58 1.68
N ALA A 81 9.38 16.10 1.95
CA ALA A 81 8.90 17.38 1.47
C ALA A 81 8.61 18.29 2.67
N TRP A 82 8.75 19.60 2.47
CA TRP A 82 8.47 20.63 3.47
C TRP A 82 6.97 20.81 3.71
N ASP A 83 6.17 20.64 2.65
CA ASP A 83 4.72 20.74 2.70
C ASP A 83 4.07 19.83 1.64
N SER A 84 2.74 19.80 1.66
CA SER A 84 1.92 18.98 0.78
C SER A 84 1.97 19.42 -0.68
N GLU A 85 2.20 20.72 -0.96
CA GLU A 85 2.29 21.24 -2.33
C GLU A 85 3.59 20.77 -2.99
N GLU A 86 4.70 20.83 -2.24
CA GLU A 86 5.98 20.28 -2.68
C GLU A 86 5.91 18.76 -2.90
N GLU A 87 5.28 18.01 -1.98
CA GLU A 87 5.06 16.57 -2.14
C GLU A 87 4.29 16.28 -3.44
N ALA A 88 3.17 16.97 -3.67
CA ALA A 88 2.36 16.80 -4.87
C ALA A 88 3.14 17.15 -6.14
N ARG A 89 3.94 18.21 -6.12
CA ARG A 89 4.82 18.60 -7.23
C ARG A 89 5.84 17.51 -7.54
N ALA A 90 6.55 17.01 -6.54
CA ALA A 90 7.57 15.97 -6.70
C ALA A 90 6.98 14.66 -7.25
N VAL A 91 5.80 14.26 -6.75
CA VAL A 91 5.08 13.09 -7.27
C VAL A 91 4.62 13.32 -8.72
N GLY A 92 4.10 14.50 -9.05
CA GLY A 92 3.73 14.85 -10.42
C GLY A 92 4.90 14.78 -11.41
N GLU A 93 6.05 15.35 -11.03
CA GLU A 93 7.28 15.29 -11.84
C GLU A 93 7.78 13.85 -12.05
N THR A 94 7.62 13.01 -11.02
CA THR A 94 7.96 11.58 -11.09
C THR A 94 7.04 10.85 -12.08
N ILE A 95 5.73 11.09 -12.02
CA ILE A 95 4.74 10.51 -12.94
C ILE A 95 5.03 10.93 -14.38
N GLU A 96 5.28 12.22 -14.64
CA GLU A 96 5.62 12.71 -15.98
C GLU A 96 6.91 12.05 -16.51
N THR A 97 7.89 11.82 -15.64
CA THR A 97 9.14 11.14 -16.01
C THR A 97 8.87 9.70 -16.43
N TYR A 98 8.04 8.96 -15.70
CA TYR A 98 7.65 7.61 -16.10
C TYR A 98 6.77 7.58 -17.36
N GLN A 99 5.89 8.58 -17.57
CA GLN A 99 5.14 8.70 -18.83
C GLN A 99 6.06 8.94 -20.03
N ARG A 100 7.11 9.77 -19.88
CA ARG A 100 8.14 9.95 -20.92
C ARG A 100 8.85 8.64 -21.24
N GLN A 101 9.02 7.77 -20.25
CA GLN A 101 9.54 6.40 -20.38
C GLN A 101 8.49 5.37 -20.87
N LYS A 102 7.30 5.83 -21.29
CA LYS A 102 6.20 5.01 -21.85
C LYS A 102 5.50 4.07 -20.84
N HIS A 103 5.62 4.33 -19.54
CA HIS A 103 4.79 3.63 -18.55
C HIS A 103 3.33 4.11 -18.61
N ASN A 104 2.38 3.18 -18.39
CA ASN A 104 0.96 3.54 -18.35
C ASN A 104 0.59 4.14 -16.98
N LEU A 105 -0.31 5.13 -16.98
CA LEU A 105 -0.85 5.69 -15.73
C LEU A 105 -1.60 4.65 -14.89
N ASN A 106 -2.19 3.64 -15.54
CA ASN A 106 -2.90 2.56 -14.85
C ASN A 106 -1.99 1.62 -14.05
N ASP A 107 -0.67 1.68 -14.28
CA ASP A 107 0.33 0.91 -13.53
C ASP A 107 0.83 1.67 -12.29
N MET A 108 0.28 2.86 -12.02
CA MET A 108 0.66 3.74 -10.92
C MET A 108 -0.52 3.95 -9.98
N ALA A 109 -0.24 4.00 -8.68
CA ALA A 109 -1.22 4.30 -7.65
C ALA A 109 -0.62 5.18 -6.55
N ILE A 110 -1.42 6.10 -6.03
CA ILE A 110 -1.09 6.90 -4.84
C ILE A 110 -2.01 6.46 -3.72
N LEU A 111 -1.42 6.06 -2.60
CA LEU A 111 -2.13 5.60 -1.41
C LEU A 111 -1.95 6.64 -0.31
N VAL A 112 -3.05 7.20 0.18
CA VAL A 112 -3.06 8.16 1.29
C VAL A 112 -3.76 7.59 2.51
N ARG A 113 -3.41 8.08 3.69
CA ARG A 113 -4.01 7.63 4.96
C ARG A 113 -5.41 8.21 5.17
N ALA A 114 -5.60 9.45 4.75
CA ALA A 114 -6.83 10.20 4.93
C ALA A 114 -7.22 10.94 3.65
N SER A 115 -8.53 11.05 3.43
CA SER A 115 -9.09 11.52 2.16
C SER A 115 -8.80 13.00 1.86
N PHE A 116 -8.53 13.82 2.88
CA PHE A 116 -8.18 15.23 2.69
C PHE A 116 -6.78 15.41 2.05
N GLN A 117 -5.89 14.43 2.19
CA GLN A 117 -4.55 14.46 1.58
C GLN A 117 -4.60 14.38 0.06
N MET A 118 -5.72 13.94 -0.53
CA MET A 118 -5.87 13.81 -1.97
C MET A 118 -5.91 15.17 -2.69
N ARG A 119 -6.34 16.24 -2.00
CA ARG A 119 -6.61 17.55 -2.60
C ARG A 119 -5.41 18.10 -3.37
N GLU A 120 -4.23 18.17 -2.74
CA GLU A 120 -3.04 18.75 -3.37
C GLU A 120 -2.58 17.95 -4.59
N PHE A 121 -2.72 16.62 -4.55
CA PHE A 121 -2.46 15.78 -5.71
C PHE A 121 -3.47 16.04 -6.84
N GLU A 122 -4.77 16.10 -6.53
CA GLU A 122 -5.82 16.41 -7.52
C GLU A 122 -5.58 17.77 -8.19
N ASP A 123 -5.28 18.82 -7.41
CA ASP A 123 -5.01 20.18 -7.91
C ASP A 123 -3.75 20.21 -8.80
N ARG A 124 -2.70 19.49 -8.40
CA ARG A 124 -1.48 19.34 -9.21
C ARG A 124 -1.76 18.61 -10.53
N PHE A 125 -2.56 17.54 -10.51
CA PHE A 125 -2.87 16.78 -11.72
C PHE A 125 -3.75 17.56 -12.69
N VAL A 126 -4.70 18.34 -12.19
CA VAL A 126 -5.48 19.28 -13.03
C VAL A 126 -4.54 20.28 -13.70
N THR A 127 -3.60 20.86 -12.94
CA THR A 127 -2.62 21.82 -13.47
C THR A 127 -1.73 21.22 -14.56
N LEU A 128 -1.33 19.95 -14.41
CA LEU A 128 -0.51 19.22 -15.38
C LEU A 128 -1.32 18.62 -16.54
N GLY A 129 -2.66 18.62 -16.48
CA GLY A 129 -3.52 17.90 -17.44
C GLY A 129 -3.38 16.37 -17.35
N LEU A 130 -2.96 15.85 -16.19
CA LEU A 130 -2.80 14.41 -15.97
C LEU A 130 -4.16 13.74 -15.70
N ASN A 131 -4.42 12.64 -16.40
CA ASN A 131 -5.61 11.82 -16.14
C ASN A 131 -5.44 11.05 -14.83
N TYR A 132 -6.45 11.11 -13.96
CA TYR A 132 -6.47 10.37 -12.69
C TYR A 132 -7.87 9.83 -12.37
N ARG A 133 -7.92 8.88 -11.44
CA ARG A 133 -9.15 8.31 -10.90
C ARG A 133 -9.03 8.18 -9.39
N VAL A 134 -10.03 8.70 -8.67
CA VAL A 134 -10.18 8.54 -7.22
C VAL A 134 -10.97 7.26 -6.92
N ILE A 135 -10.54 6.49 -5.94
CA ILE A 135 -11.18 5.24 -5.48
C ILE A 135 -11.49 5.38 -3.99
N GLY A 136 -12.71 5.00 -3.57
CA GLY A 136 -13.08 4.95 -2.14
C GLY A 136 -13.71 6.24 -1.57
N GLY A 137 -14.11 7.19 -2.41
CA GLY A 137 -14.87 8.38 -2.01
C GLY A 137 -15.20 9.28 -3.21
N PRO A 138 -16.14 10.24 -3.09
CA PRO A 138 -16.38 11.25 -4.12
C PRO A 138 -15.14 12.10 -4.35
N ARG A 139 -14.93 12.61 -5.58
CA ARG A 139 -13.83 13.56 -5.86
C ARG A 139 -13.91 14.74 -4.91
N PHE A 140 -12.79 15.38 -4.58
CA PHE A 140 -12.80 16.50 -3.64
C PHE A 140 -13.83 17.58 -4.04
N TYR A 141 -13.89 17.90 -5.34
CA TYR A 141 -14.83 18.86 -5.93
C TYR A 141 -16.30 18.41 -6.02
N GLU A 142 -16.59 17.15 -5.69
CA GLU A 142 -17.95 16.59 -5.67
C GLU A 142 -18.54 16.50 -4.25
N ARG A 143 -17.79 16.94 -3.22
CA ARG A 143 -18.25 16.92 -1.83
C ARG A 143 -19.26 18.03 -1.55
N MET A 144 -20.38 17.68 -0.92
CA MET A 144 -21.45 18.64 -0.57
C MET A 144 -20.98 19.77 0.36
N GLU A 145 -19.92 19.56 1.15
CA GLU A 145 -19.39 20.55 2.09
C GLU A 145 -18.52 21.63 1.43
N ILE A 146 -18.09 21.41 0.19
CA ILE A 146 -17.26 22.34 -0.59
C ILE A 146 -18.13 23.14 -1.58
N ARG A 147 -19.42 22.83 -1.68
CA ARG A 147 -20.38 23.48 -2.57
C ARG A 147 -21.08 24.67 -1.92
#